data_AF-A0ABD1DRC8-F1
#
_entry.id   AF-A0ABD1DRC8-F1
#
_cell.length_a   1.000
_cell.length_b   1.000
_cell.length_c   1.000
_cell.angle_alpha   90.00
_cell.angle_beta   90.00
_cell.angle_gamma   90.00
#
_symmetry.space_group_name_H-M   'P 1'
#
loop_
_entity.id
_entity.type
_entity.pdbx_description
1 polymer ?
#
loop_
_entity_poly.entity_id
_entity_poly.type
_entity_poly.pdbx_seq_one_letter_code
_entity_poly.pdbx_strand_id
1 'polypeptide(L)'
;MLQKDKLGQDMILLGRPGNLRRNLIMQFSELTRREIEYILLNRDTTESDLKQRREIQDGTATYYNQSAVRAATEGRILVIEGVEKTERNVLPILNNLLENREMHLEDGRFLIAAKNYDS
;
A
#
# COMPACT_ATOMS: atom_id res chain seq x y z
N MET A 1 17.64 2.40 -5.78
CA MET A 1 16.56 1.91 -4.89
C MET A 1 17.07 1.65 -3.48
N LEU A 2 18.08 0.79 -3.28
CA LEU A 2 18.64 0.47 -1.95
C LEU A 2 19.04 1.69 -1.10
N GLN A 3 19.61 2.74 -1.69
CA GLN A 3 19.95 3.96 -0.93
C GLN A 3 18.70 4.68 -0.40
N LYS A 4 17.64 4.78 -1.19
CA LYS A 4 16.37 5.39 -0.76
C LYS A 4 15.66 4.54 0.29
N ASP A 5 15.68 3.23 0.11
CA ASP A 5 15.15 2.26 1.08
C ASP A 5 15.84 2.37 2.45
N LYS A 6 17.18 2.47 2.47
CA LYS A 6 17.95 2.73 3.71
C LYS A 6 17.58 4.05 4.39
N LEU A 7 17.11 5.04 3.63
CA LEU A 7 16.64 6.33 4.14
C LEU A 7 15.14 6.31 4.51
N GLY A 8 14.45 5.17 4.37
CA GLY A 8 13.02 5.06 4.61
C GLY A 8 12.17 5.88 3.63
N GLN A 9 12.68 6.14 2.43
CA GLN A 9 12.00 6.96 1.42
C GLN A 9 11.24 6.11 0.40
N ASP A 10 10.01 6.53 0.10
CA ASP A 10 9.26 5.99 -1.02
C ASP A 10 9.91 6.34 -2.36
N MET A 11 9.60 5.53 -3.38
CA MET A 11 10.21 5.60 -4.69
C MET A 11 9.15 5.61 -5.78
N ILE A 12 9.26 6.56 -6.71
CA ILE A 12 8.50 6.54 -7.96
C ILE A 12 9.41 6.06 -9.10
N LEU A 13 8.95 5.08 -9.87
CA LEU A 13 9.70 4.54 -11.01
C LEU A 13 9.14 5.09 -12.33
N LEU A 14 9.84 6.08 -12.88
CA LEU A 14 9.54 6.68 -14.17
C LEU A 14 10.35 5.99 -15.28
N GLY A 15 9.74 5.79 -16.44
CA GLY A 15 10.40 5.17 -17.57
C GLY A 15 9.46 4.88 -18.72
N ARG A 16 10.04 4.46 -19.85
CA ARG A 16 9.27 4.03 -21.03
C ARG A 16 8.35 2.85 -20.69
N PRO A 17 7.25 2.67 -21.44
CA PRO A 17 6.45 1.45 -21.37
C PRO A 17 7.32 0.20 -21.58
N GLY A 18 7.05 -0.86 -20.83
CA GLY A 18 7.77 -2.12 -20.90
C GLY A 18 8.08 -2.72 -19.53
N ASN A 19 8.72 -3.89 -19.55
CA ASN A 19 8.85 -4.75 -18.38
C ASN A 19 9.98 -4.36 -17.42
N LEU A 20 10.86 -3.44 -17.82
CA LEU A 20 12.06 -3.10 -17.06
C LEU A 20 11.75 -2.65 -15.62
N ARG A 21 10.74 -1.79 -15.43
CA ARG A 21 10.35 -1.30 -14.10
C ARG A 21 9.85 -2.43 -13.21
N ARG A 22 9.02 -3.33 -13.76
CA ARG A 22 8.52 -4.51 -13.03
C ARG A 22 9.67 -5.44 -12.68
N ASN A 23 10.59 -5.70 -13.60
CA ASN A 23 11.77 -6.53 -13.34
C ASN A 23 12.66 -5.93 -12.24
N LEU A 24 12.85 -4.61 -12.23
CA LEU A 24 13.61 -3.92 -11.17
C LEU A 24 12.95 -4.08 -9.80
N ILE A 25 11.61 -3.96 -9.72
CA ILE A 25 10.86 -4.18 -8.48
C ILE A 25 11.03 -5.63 -7.99
N MET A 26 10.89 -6.61 -8.89
CA MET A 26 11.04 -8.03 -8.55
C MET A 26 12.46 -8.33 -8.04
N GLN A 27 13.48 -7.84 -8.74
CA GLN A 27 14.88 -8.01 -8.30
C GLN A 27 15.15 -7.33 -6.96
N PHE A 28 14.58 -6.14 -6.74
CA PHE A 28 14.72 -5.43 -5.48
C PHE A 28 14.05 -6.17 -4.31
N SER A 29 12.85 -6.71 -4.53
CA SER A 29 12.15 -7.55 -3.55
C SER A 29 12.95 -8.81 -3.21
N GLU A 30 13.49 -9.50 -4.21
CA GLU A 30 14.34 -10.68 -4.02
C GLU A 30 15.58 -10.35 -3.17
N LEU A 31 16.30 -9.28 -3.53
CA LEU A 31 17.51 -8.85 -2.83
C LEU A 31 17.23 -8.41 -1.38
N THR A 32 16.05 -7.85 -1.12
CA THR A 32 15.66 -7.41 0.23
C THR A 32 14.86 -8.46 1.00
N ARG A 33 14.55 -9.61 0.38
CA ARG A 33 13.77 -10.72 0.96
C ARG A 33 12.44 -10.27 1.55
N ARG A 34 11.76 -9.35 0.86
CA ARG A 34 10.44 -8.84 1.24
C ARG A 34 9.42 -9.23 0.21
N GLU A 35 8.29 -9.76 0.66
CA GLU A 35 7.15 -10.04 -0.21
C GLU A 35 6.59 -8.75 -0.81
N ILE A 36 5.88 -8.89 -1.94
CA ILE A 36 5.25 -7.78 -2.64
C ILE A 36 3.74 -7.86 -2.46
N GLU A 37 3.15 -6.73 -2.09
CA GLU A 37 1.73 -6.48 -2.21
C GLU A 37 1.51 -5.57 -3.41
N TYR A 38 0.63 -5.95 -4.33
CA TYR A 38 0.37 -5.19 -5.55
C TYR A 38 -1.02 -4.58 -5.52
N ILE A 39 -1.13 -3.33 -5.98
CA ILE A 39 -2.40 -2.64 -6.20
C ILE A 39 -2.36 -1.95 -7.55
N LEU A 40 -3.39 -2.20 -8.36
CA LEU A 40 -3.68 -1.44 -9.56
C LEU A 40 -4.78 -0.42 -9.27
N LEU A 41 -4.43 0.86 -9.33
CA LEU A 41 -5.38 1.96 -9.22
C LEU A 41 -5.98 2.27 -10.58
N ASN A 42 -7.29 2.44 -10.58
CA ASN A 42 -8.10 2.82 -11.73
C ASN A 42 -9.28 3.67 -11.24
N ARG A 43 -10.17 4.05 -12.17
CA ARG A 43 -11.34 4.88 -11.86
C ARG A 43 -12.39 4.17 -10.99
N ASP A 44 -12.35 2.85 -10.92
CA ASP A 44 -13.29 2.04 -10.15
C ASP A 44 -12.72 1.61 -8.79
N THR A 45 -11.48 2.02 -8.48
CA THR A 45 -10.82 1.64 -7.22
C THR A 45 -11.47 2.39 -6.05
N THR A 46 -11.80 1.65 -5.00
CA THR A 46 -12.45 2.19 -3.80
C THR A 46 -11.54 2.15 -2.58
N GLU A 47 -11.95 2.80 -1.48
CA GLU A 47 -11.24 2.72 -0.20
C GLU A 47 -11.10 1.27 0.27
N SER A 48 -12.14 0.46 0.05
CA SER A 48 -12.21 -0.94 0.45
C SER A 48 -11.20 -1.83 -0.25
N ASP A 49 -10.66 -1.40 -1.41
CA ASP A 49 -9.60 -2.12 -2.15
C ASP A 49 -8.20 -1.78 -1.63
N LEU A 50 -8.06 -0.68 -0.88
CA LEU A 50 -6.81 -0.25 -0.26
C LEU A 50 -6.72 -0.68 1.21
N LYS A 51 -7.79 -0.42 1.98
CA LYS A 51 -7.83 -0.56 3.43
C LYS A 51 -8.26 -1.97 3.84
N GLN A 52 -9.54 -2.13 4.12
CA GLN A 52 -10.17 -3.36 4.52
C GLN A 52 -11.49 -3.49 3.78
N ARG A 53 -11.80 -4.72 3.38
CA ARG A 53 -13.12 -5.06 2.86
C ARG A 53 -13.94 -5.65 3.98
N ARG A 54 -15.10 -5.05 4.26
CA ARG A 54 -16.09 -5.61 5.17
C ARG A 54 -17.05 -6.50 4.39
N GLU A 55 -17.15 -7.76 4.79
CA GLU A 55 -18.08 -8.73 4.22
C GLU A 55 -19.00 -9.26 5.32
N ILE A 56 -20.26 -9.53 5.00
CA ILE A 56 -21.20 -10.16 5.93
C ILE A 56 -21.20 -11.65 5.62
N GLN A 57 -20.78 -12.45 6.58
CA GLN A 57 -20.80 -13.90 6.51
C GLN A 57 -21.64 -14.43 7.67
N ASP A 58 -22.69 -15.19 7.37
CA ASP A 58 -23.58 -15.80 8.36
C ASP A 58 -24.12 -14.81 9.42
N GLY A 59 -24.45 -13.59 8.99
CA GLY A 59 -24.96 -12.53 9.87
C GLY A 59 -23.90 -11.81 10.70
N THR A 60 -22.62 -12.17 10.57
CA THR A 60 -21.48 -11.54 11.25
C THR A 60 -20.63 -10.74 10.25
N ALA A 61 -20.15 -9.58 10.67
CA ALA A 61 -19.23 -8.78 9.86
C ALA A 61 -17.79 -9.29 10.00
N THR A 62 -17.18 -9.69 8.89
CA THR A 62 -15.77 -10.07 8.78
C THR A 62 -15.01 -9.01 8.01
N TYR A 63 -13.79 -8.69 8.46
CA TYR A 63 -12.95 -7.65 7.88
C TYR A 63 -11.68 -8.26 7.28
N TYR A 64 -11.46 -8.02 5.99
CA TYR A 64 -10.31 -8.55 5.26
C TYR A 64 -9.33 -7.43 4.92
N ASN A 65 -8.13 -7.50 5.51
CA ASN A 65 -7.02 -6.60 5.17
C ASN A 65 -6.69 -6.71 3.69
N GLN A 66 -6.67 -5.57 3.00
CA GLN A 66 -6.21 -5.48 1.62
C GLN A 66 -4.71 -5.20 1.56
N SER A 67 -4.20 -5.13 0.32
CA SER A 67 -2.78 -5.02 0.00
C SER A 67 -2.04 -3.91 0.76
N ALA A 68 -2.65 -2.72 0.95
CA ALA A 68 -1.96 -1.62 1.65
C ALA A 68 -1.83 -1.87 3.15
N VAL A 69 -2.87 -2.43 3.77
CA VAL A 69 -2.85 -2.81 5.19
C VAL A 69 -1.88 -3.95 5.42
N ARG A 70 -1.94 -5.02 4.61
CA ARG A 70 -0.99 -6.15 4.71
C ARG A 70 0.44 -5.68 4.56
N ALA A 71 0.72 -4.80 3.59
CA ALA A 71 2.06 -4.24 3.42
C ALA A 71 2.54 -3.46 4.64
N ALA A 72 1.68 -2.60 5.20
CA ALA A 72 2.00 -1.81 6.38
C ALA A 72 2.22 -2.68 7.63
N THR A 73 1.40 -3.72 7.84
CA THR A 73 1.45 -4.55 9.05
C THR A 73 2.51 -5.65 9.00
N GLU A 74 2.80 -6.17 7.81
CA GLU A 74 3.72 -7.31 7.62
C GLU A 74 5.10 -6.88 7.11
N GLY A 75 5.33 -5.58 6.88
CA GLY A 75 6.62 -5.07 6.39
C GLY A 75 6.91 -5.44 4.94
N ARG A 76 5.87 -5.70 4.13
CA ARG A 76 5.99 -6.01 2.70
C ARG A 76 6.18 -4.75 1.86
N ILE A 77 6.67 -4.94 0.64
CA ILE A 77 6.79 -3.86 -0.34
C ILE A 77 5.43 -3.65 -1.00
N LEU A 78 4.84 -2.46 -0.82
CA LEU A 78 3.63 -2.06 -1.55
C LEU A 78 4.00 -1.49 -2.92
N VAL A 79 3.50 -2.12 -3.98
CA VAL A 79 3.66 -1.68 -5.38
C VAL A 79 2.34 -1.10 -5.85
N ILE A 80 2.35 0.19 -6.16
CA ILE A 80 1.17 0.92 -6.64
C ILE A 80 1.36 1.27 -8.11
N GLU A 81 0.42 0.84 -8.94
CA GLU A 81 0.37 1.14 -10.38
C GLU A 81 -0.89 1.93 -10.71
N GLY A 82 -0.85 2.79 -11.73
CA GLY A 82 -2.03 3.52 -12.19
C GLY A 82 -2.44 4.72 -11.33
N VAL A 83 -1.52 5.26 -10.52
CA VAL A 83 -1.76 6.43 -9.66
C VAL A 83 -2.40 7.59 -10.45
N GLU A 84 -1.99 7.78 -11.69
CA GLU A 84 -2.51 8.82 -12.60
C GLU A 84 -3.99 8.64 -12.99
N LYS A 85 -4.56 7.46 -12.78
CA LYS A 85 -5.96 7.11 -13.12
C LYS A 85 -6.86 7.02 -11.90
N THR A 86 -6.33 7.32 -10.71
CA THR A 86 -7.03 7.17 -9.43
C THR A 86 -8.10 8.24 -9.25
N GLU A 87 -9.25 7.84 -8.71
CA GLU A 87 -10.31 8.79 -8.35
C GLU A 87 -9.91 9.72 -7.20
N ARG A 88 -10.48 10.93 -7.19
CA ARG A 88 -10.12 11.99 -6.22
C ARG A 88 -10.39 11.60 -4.77
N ASN A 89 -11.39 10.76 -4.50
CA ASN A 89 -11.74 10.30 -3.16
C ASN A 89 -10.69 9.34 -2.57
N VAL A 90 -9.89 8.67 -3.41
CA VAL A 90 -8.87 7.71 -2.96
C VAL A 90 -7.54 8.42 -2.64
N LEU A 91 -7.25 9.55 -3.30
CA LEU A 91 -6.00 10.29 -3.13
C LEU A 91 -5.70 10.70 -1.67
N PRO A 92 -6.66 11.19 -0.85
CA PRO A 92 -6.39 11.53 0.55
C PRO A 92 -5.90 10.35 1.38
N ILE A 93 -6.43 9.15 1.12
CA ILE A 93 -6.08 7.94 1.86
C ILE A 93 -4.66 7.51 1.51
N LEU A 94 -4.33 7.51 0.21
CA LEU A 94 -2.98 7.24 -0.24
C LEU A 94 -2.00 8.27 0.32
N ASN A 95 -2.38 9.55 0.32
CA ASN A 95 -1.51 10.60 0.83
C ASN A 95 -1.23 10.43 2.34
N ASN A 96 -2.25 10.17 3.15
CA ASN A 96 -2.06 9.91 4.58
C ASN A 96 -1.20 8.67 4.84
N LEU A 97 -1.38 7.60 4.04
CA LEU A 97 -0.55 6.40 4.14
C LEU A 97 0.91 6.67 3.74
N LEU A 98 1.16 7.47 2.71
CA LEU A 98 2.51 7.73 2.19
C LEU A 98 3.27 8.74 3.05
N GLU A 99 2.62 9.82 3.47
CA GLU A 99 3.22 10.90 4.26
C GLU A 99 3.32 10.54 5.75
N ASN A 100 2.19 10.18 6.37
CA ASN A 100 2.10 10.01 7.82
C ASN A 100 2.28 8.55 8.27
N ARG A 101 2.17 7.58 7.33
CA ARG A 101 2.06 6.14 7.64
C ARG A 101 0.85 5.84 8.53
N GLU A 102 -0.24 6.56 8.27
CA GLU A 102 -1.46 6.50 9.07
C GLU A 102 -2.65 6.07 8.24
N MET A 103 -3.54 5.28 8.84
CA MET A 103 -4.74 4.80 8.17
C MET A 103 -5.81 4.36 9.16
N HIS A 104 -7.02 4.89 9.01
CA HIS A 104 -8.21 4.37 9.69
C HIS A 104 -8.69 3.08 9.02
N LEU A 105 -8.92 2.05 9.83
CA LEU A 105 -9.43 0.75 9.41
C LEU A 105 -10.92 0.63 9.72
N GLU A 106 -11.62 -0.19 8.92
CA GLU A 106 -13.07 -0.39 9.00
C GLU A 106 -13.48 -1.18 10.26
N ASP A 107 -12.55 -1.93 10.84
CA ASP A 107 -12.73 -2.63 12.11
C ASP A 107 -12.51 -1.72 13.36
N GLY A 108 -12.31 -0.42 13.14
CA GLY A 108 -12.13 0.58 14.20
C GLY A 108 -10.68 0.72 14.68
N ARG A 109 -9.73 -0.05 14.16
CA ARG A 109 -8.31 0.14 14.45
C ARG A 109 -7.74 1.34 13.69
N PHE A 110 -6.62 1.84 14.19
CA PHE A 110 -5.86 2.92 13.55
C PHE A 110 -4.41 2.47 13.36
N LEU A 111 -3.95 2.44 12.11
CA LEU A 111 -2.54 2.22 11.80
C LEU A 111 -1.79 3.52 12.02
N ILE A 112 -0.63 3.43 12.69
CA ILE A 112 0.31 4.53 12.87
C ILE A 112 1.74 4.07 12.62
N ALA A 113 2.62 5.01 12.26
CA ALA A 113 4.04 4.72 12.13
C ALA A 113 4.60 4.20 13.47
N ALA A 114 5.42 3.14 13.43
CA ALA A 114 6.05 2.59 14.63
C ALA A 114 6.82 3.65 15.45
N LYS A 115 7.47 4.60 14.76
CA LYS A 115 8.17 5.73 15.41
C LYS A 115 7.27 6.63 16.26
N ASN A 116 5.96 6.69 15.96
CA ASN A 116 5.00 7.56 16.62
C ASN A 116 4.21 6.83 17.72
N TYR A 117 4.39 5.51 17.91
CA TYR A 117 3.59 4.72 18.85
C TYR A 117 4.01 4.95 20.31
N ASP A 118 5.31 5.07 20.57
CA ASP A 118 5.88 5.27 21.91
C ASP A 118 6.34 6.72 22.18
N SER A 119 5.91 7.67 21.34
CA SER A 119 6.27 9.10 21.46
C SER A 119 5.40 9.86 22.47
#